data_AF-A0A3D9C0E3-F1
#
_entry.id   AF-A0A3D9C0E3-F1
#
_cell.length_a   1.000
_cell.length_b   1.000
_cell.length_c   1.000
_cell.angle_alpha   90.00
_cell.angle_beta   90.00
_cell.angle_gamma   90.00
#
_symmetry.space_group_name_H-M   'P 1'
#
loop_
_entity.id
_entity.type
_entity.pdbx_description
1 polymer ?
#
loop_
_entity_poly.entity_id
_entity_poly.type
_entity_poly.pdbx_seq_one_letter_code
_entity_poly.pdbx_strand_id
1 'polypeptide(L)'
;MISTLFYYCKNNNKLETIQNSFRKDTIFAPARYTAKDPNCQQSMKGFNSKYNVLLSKFYTAEKSLSFNTKDSVMIAHPFYTQNDSYGDCFPEETYGNLILVYHNATQKTNVYKNALYEDEPNTFQEIIPDPKGFVISMEKGNSSKMYSKVKVSYKVNELYLDHIQLESWGRKQYKKKYAFKNLKLENYSVKMIDSLQVVNDK
;
A
#
# COMPACT_ATOMS: atom_id res chain seq x y z
N MET A 1 -51.91 -49.55 -28.89
CA MET A 1 -50.48 -49.45 -29.23
C MET A 1 -50.14 -47.97 -29.35
N ILE A 2 -49.59 -47.39 -28.28
CA ILE A 2 -49.19 -45.97 -28.25
C ILE A 2 -47.68 -45.97 -28.03
N SER A 3 -46.93 -45.57 -29.04
CA SER A 3 -45.48 -45.42 -28.98
C SER A 3 -45.15 -44.04 -28.41
N THR A 4 -44.57 -43.98 -27.22
CA THR A 4 -43.92 -42.79 -26.69
C THR A 4 -42.44 -42.84 -27.05
N LEU A 5 -42.01 -41.97 -27.96
CA LEU A 5 -40.61 -41.64 -28.19
C LEU A 5 -40.07 -40.88 -26.97
N PHE A 6 -39.11 -41.45 -26.25
CA PHE A 6 -38.28 -40.70 -25.32
C PHE A 6 -37.25 -39.89 -26.11
N TYR A 7 -37.43 -38.57 -26.15
CA TYR A 7 -36.40 -37.65 -26.61
C TYR A 7 -35.31 -37.55 -25.54
N TYR A 8 -34.19 -38.22 -25.78
CA TYR A 8 -32.98 -38.11 -24.96
C TYR A 8 -32.17 -36.90 -25.46
N CYS A 9 -32.39 -35.72 -24.88
CA CYS A 9 -31.53 -34.57 -25.13
C CYS A 9 -30.23 -34.70 -24.32
N LYS A 10 -29.20 -35.26 -24.95
CA LYS A 10 -27.81 -35.18 -24.48
C LYS A 10 -27.27 -33.79 -24.80
N ASN A 11 -27.48 -32.84 -23.89
CA ASN A 11 -26.77 -31.56 -23.95
C ASN A 11 -25.32 -31.76 -23.50
N ASN A 12 -24.47 -32.16 -24.43
CA ASN A 12 -23.02 -31.91 -24.37
C ASN A 12 -22.78 -30.43 -24.68
N ASN A 13 -23.16 -29.54 -23.76
CA ASN A 13 -22.68 -28.16 -23.82
C ASN A 13 -21.32 -28.13 -23.15
N LYS A 14 -20.31 -28.01 -24.02
CA LYS A 14 -18.92 -27.70 -23.72
C LYS A 14 -18.84 -26.80 -22.50
N LEU A 15 -18.06 -27.26 -21.53
CA LEU A 15 -17.43 -26.44 -20.52
C LEU A 15 -16.60 -25.38 -21.27
N GLU A 16 -17.19 -24.23 -21.58
CA GLU A 16 -16.42 -23.04 -21.93
C GLU A 16 -15.60 -22.69 -20.69
N THR A 17 -14.39 -23.22 -20.66
CA THR A 17 -13.34 -22.80 -19.76
C THR A 17 -12.92 -21.40 -20.20
N ILE A 18 -13.73 -20.40 -19.85
CA ILE A 18 -13.25 -19.02 -19.71
C ILE A 18 -12.54 -18.97 -18.35
N GLN A 19 -11.46 -19.74 -18.22
CA GLN A 19 -10.42 -19.51 -17.21
C GLN A 19 -9.38 -18.56 -17.81
N ASN A 20 -9.82 -17.36 -18.20
CA ASN A 20 -8.96 -16.21 -17.97
C ASN A 20 -9.23 -15.78 -16.53
N SER A 21 -8.77 -16.60 -15.57
CA SER A 21 -8.68 -16.13 -14.20
C SER A 21 -7.67 -14.99 -14.24
N PHE A 22 -8.16 -13.76 -14.06
CA PHE A 22 -7.30 -12.61 -13.83
C PHE A 22 -6.37 -13.00 -12.68
N ARG A 23 -5.09 -13.27 -13.00
CA ARG A 23 -4.10 -13.62 -11.99
C ARG A 23 -3.81 -12.35 -11.21
N LYS A 24 -4.54 -12.17 -10.11
CA LYS A 24 -4.31 -11.07 -9.18
C LYS A 24 -2.94 -11.26 -8.54
N ASP A 25 -2.16 -10.20 -8.50
CA ASP A 25 -0.93 -10.20 -7.73
C ASP A 25 -1.24 -10.47 -6.27
N THR A 26 -0.38 -11.28 -5.64
CA THR A 26 -0.57 -11.71 -4.26
C THR A 26 0.47 -11.04 -3.38
N ILE A 27 0.00 -10.29 -2.39
CA ILE A 27 0.85 -9.63 -1.39
C ILE A 27 0.80 -10.45 -0.11
N PHE A 28 1.92 -11.04 0.26
CA PHE A 28 2.05 -11.96 1.39
C PHE A 28 2.34 -11.23 2.70
N ALA A 29 2.02 -11.88 3.82
CA ALA A 29 2.53 -11.48 5.12
C ALA A 29 4.07 -11.59 5.17
N PRO A 30 4.73 -10.85 6.06
CA PRO A 30 6.17 -10.98 6.30
C PRO A 30 6.57 -12.42 6.65
N ALA A 31 7.65 -12.92 6.03
CA ALA A 31 8.00 -14.35 6.04
C ALA A 31 8.69 -14.85 7.34
N ARG A 32 9.07 -13.96 8.26
CA ARG A 32 10.02 -14.31 9.34
C ARG A 32 9.38 -14.55 10.72
N TYR A 33 8.07 -14.46 10.88
CA TYR A 33 7.46 -14.42 12.22
C TYR A 33 6.26 -15.32 12.41
N THR A 34 6.15 -15.83 13.63
CA THR A 34 5.02 -16.60 14.13
C THR A 34 4.33 -15.76 15.18
N ALA A 35 3.10 -15.33 14.92
CA ALA A 35 2.31 -14.63 15.93
C ALA A 35 2.16 -15.51 17.18
N LYS A 36 2.22 -14.90 18.38
CA LYS A 36 2.09 -15.64 19.65
C LYS A 36 0.65 -16.13 19.86
N ASP A 37 -0.32 -15.28 19.55
CA ASP A 37 -1.75 -15.59 19.68
C ASP A 37 -2.31 -16.37 18.44
N PRO A 38 -3.10 -17.45 18.65
CA PRO A 38 -3.68 -18.25 17.57
C PRO A 38 -4.60 -17.50 16.60
N ASN A 39 -5.37 -16.51 17.07
CA ASN A 39 -6.24 -15.69 16.22
C ASN A 39 -5.41 -14.82 15.27
N CYS A 40 -4.28 -14.31 15.76
CA CYS A 40 -3.32 -13.56 14.95
C CYS A 40 -2.68 -14.48 13.89
N GLN A 41 -2.33 -15.73 14.24
CA GLN A 41 -1.81 -16.71 13.27
C GLN A 41 -2.81 -17.02 12.16
N GLN A 42 -4.11 -17.12 12.49
CA GLN A 42 -5.16 -17.33 11.50
C GLN A 42 -5.25 -16.13 10.53
N SER A 43 -5.08 -14.92 11.04
CA SER A 43 -5.02 -13.69 10.24
C SER A 43 -3.79 -13.63 9.33
N MET A 44 -2.68 -14.28 9.68
CA MET A 44 -1.49 -14.37 8.79
C MET A 44 -1.66 -15.34 7.62
N LYS A 45 -2.47 -16.40 7.76
CA LYS A 45 -2.55 -17.52 6.80
C LYS A 45 -3.61 -17.33 5.69
N GLY A 46 -4.42 -16.28 5.77
CA GLY A 46 -5.51 -16.02 4.82
C GLY A 46 -5.23 -14.87 3.85
N PHE A 47 -6.09 -14.74 2.84
CA PHE A 47 -6.08 -13.64 1.90
C PHE A 47 -7.47 -13.05 1.70
N ASN A 48 -7.52 -11.76 1.40
CA ASN A 48 -8.70 -11.03 0.95
C ASN A 48 -8.41 -10.44 -0.43
N SER A 49 -9.36 -10.60 -1.36
CA SER A 49 -9.27 -9.94 -2.68
C SER A 49 -9.83 -8.52 -2.57
N LYS A 50 -9.00 -7.50 -2.74
CA LYS A 50 -9.40 -6.08 -2.72
C LYS A 50 -8.65 -5.30 -3.79
N TYR A 51 -9.32 -4.39 -4.49
CA TYR A 51 -8.70 -3.48 -5.47
C TYR A 51 -7.78 -4.16 -6.50
N ASN A 52 -8.22 -5.29 -7.08
CA ASN A 52 -7.47 -6.12 -8.04
C ASN A 52 -6.21 -6.81 -7.51
N VAL A 53 -6.05 -6.87 -6.19
CA VAL A 53 -4.93 -7.51 -5.50
C VAL A 53 -5.45 -8.57 -4.54
N LEU A 54 -4.73 -9.69 -4.41
CA LEU A 54 -4.93 -10.68 -3.35
C LEU A 54 -4.02 -10.32 -2.17
N LEU A 55 -4.56 -9.63 -1.17
CA LEU A 55 -3.80 -9.12 -0.03
C LEU A 55 -3.90 -10.10 1.14
N SER A 56 -2.77 -10.45 1.77
CA SER A 56 -2.79 -11.22 3.02
C SER A 56 -3.67 -10.53 4.05
N LYS A 57 -4.43 -11.32 4.81
CA LYS A 57 -5.23 -10.83 5.95
C LYS A 57 -4.39 -10.19 7.04
N PHE A 58 -3.05 -10.32 6.98
CA PHE A 58 -2.14 -9.53 7.79
C PHE A 58 -2.27 -8.01 7.53
N TYR A 59 -2.70 -7.61 6.33
CA TYR A 59 -2.84 -6.19 5.98
C TYR A 59 -4.30 -5.78 5.81
N THR A 60 -4.65 -4.63 6.36
CA THR A 60 -5.87 -3.89 6.04
C THR A 60 -5.54 -2.77 5.05
N ALA A 61 -6.12 -2.84 3.85
CA ALA A 61 -5.97 -1.79 2.85
C ALA A 61 -7.01 -0.68 3.02
N GLU A 62 -6.54 0.56 2.98
CA GLU A 62 -7.36 1.76 2.86
C GLU A 62 -8.06 1.84 1.49
N LYS A 63 -8.79 2.93 1.25
CA LYS A 63 -9.42 3.20 -0.04
C LYS A 63 -8.35 3.31 -1.13
N SER A 64 -8.52 2.54 -2.20
CA SER A 64 -7.72 2.72 -3.42
C SER A 64 -8.09 4.01 -4.13
N LEU A 65 -7.07 4.80 -4.46
CA LEU A 65 -7.19 6.10 -5.11
C LEU A 65 -6.60 5.99 -6.52
N SER A 66 -7.40 6.32 -7.52
CA SER A 66 -6.92 6.35 -8.89
C SER A 66 -5.98 7.54 -9.07
N PHE A 67 -4.85 7.29 -9.72
CA PHE A 67 -3.99 8.34 -10.23
C PHE A 67 -3.69 8.02 -11.70
N ASN A 68 -3.56 9.05 -12.52
CA ASN A 68 -3.69 8.88 -13.97
C ASN A 68 -5.08 8.23 -14.32
N THR A 69 -5.31 7.97 -15.60
CA THR A 69 -6.59 7.49 -16.14
C THR A 69 -6.97 6.08 -15.70
N LYS A 70 -6.02 5.23 -15.27
CA LYS A 70 -6.28 3.80 -15.01
C LYS A 70 -5.48 3.17 -13.86
N ASP A 71 -4.38 3.76 -13.42
CA ASP A 71 -3.56 3.19 -12.35
C ASP A 71 -4.11 3.62 -10.98
N SER A 72 -3.73 2.90 -9.92
CA SER A 72 -4.20 3.22 -8.58
C SER A 72 -3.16 3.00 -7.50
N VAL A 73 -3.29 3.76 -6.42
CA VAL A 73 -2.43 3.74 -5.24
C VAL A 73 -3.28 3.52 -4.00
N MET A 74 -2.78 2.77 -3.03
CA MET A 74 -3.40 2.59 -1.72
C MET A 74 -2.34 2.39 -0.64
N ILE A 75 -2.71 2.71 0.60
CA ILE A 75 -1.95 2.32 1.78
C ILE A 75 -2.49 0.99 2.31
N ALA A 76 -1.60 0.09 2.71
CA ALA A 76 -1.96 -1.11 3.46
C ALA A 76 -1.24 -1.12 4.82
N HIS A 77 -2.04 -1.15 5.89
CA HIS A 77 -1.57 -1.17 7.27
C HIS A 77 -1.56 -2.60 7.81
N PRO A 78 -0.61 -2.99 8.66
CA PRO A 78 -0.73 -4.23 9.42
C PRO A 78 -2.01 -4.23 10.27
N PHE A 79 -2.71 -5.37 10.36
CA PHE A 79 -4.03 -5.44 11.01
C PHE A 79 -4.01 -5.03 12.50
N TYR A 80 -2.89 -5.27 13.19
CA TYR A 80 -2.78 -5.03 14.63
C TYR A 80 -2.72 -3.53 14.98
N THR A 81 -2.42 -2.65 14.02
CA THR A 81 -2.39 -1.19 14.24
C THR A 81 -3.79 -0.59 14.40
N GLN A 82 -4.84 -1.34 14.04
CA GLN A 82 -6.22 -0.85 14.08
C GLN A 82 -7.00 -1.29 15.33
N ASN A 83 -6.52 -2.30 16.05
CA ASN A 83 -7.29 -3.00 17.09
C ASN A 83 -6.55 -3.11 18.43
N ASP A 84 -5.56 -2.25 18.68
CA ASP A 84 -4.69 -2.28 19.88
C ASP A 84 -4.03 -3.65 20.16
N SER A 85 -4.03 -4.57 19.18
CA SER A 85 -3.66 -5.98 19.34
C SER A 85 -2.14 -6.21 19.16
N TYR A 86 -1.34 -5.15 19.10
CA TYR A 86 0.09 -5.23 18.86
C TYR A 86 0.81 -6.07 19.93
N GLY A 87 0.54 -5.78 21.20
CA GLY A 87 1.16 -6.49 22.34
C GLY A 87 0.80 -7.98 22.42
N ASP A 88 -0.39 -8.35 21.93
CA ASP A 88 -0.88 -9.73 21.94
C ASP A 88 -0.36 -10.53 20.73
N CYS A 89 -0.34 -9.91 19.54
CA CYS A 89 0.07 -10.59 18.32
C CYS A 89 1.59 -10.58 18.09
N PHE A 90 2.25 -9.43 18.32
CA PHE A 90 3.65 -9.16 17.92
C PHE A 90 4.37 -8.22 18.92
N PRO A 91 4.63 -8.65 20.17
CA PRO A 91 5.18 -7.77 21.20
C PRO A 91 6.61 -7.28 20.93
N GLU A 92 7.32 -7.91 19.99
CA GLU A 92 8.75 -7.69 19.76
C GLU A 92 9.07 -6.97 18.45
N GLU A 93 8.14 -6.89 17.49
CA GLU A 93 8.41 -6.28 16.18
C GLU A 93 7.21 -5.60 15.50
N THR A 94 7.43 -4.35 15.09
CA THR A 94 6.53 -3.58 14.23
C THR A 94 6.87 -3.79 12.76
N TYR A 95 5.86 -4.07 11.95
CA TYR A 95 5.89 -3.96 10.51
C TYR A 95 5.39 -2.61 10.04
N GLY A 96 6.09 -2.04 9.07
CA GLY A 96 5.72 -0.78 8.46
C GLY A 96 4.53 -0.89 7.50
N ASN A 97 3.87 0.26 7.33
CA ASN A 97 2.85 0.48 6.32
C ASN A 97 3.42 0.30 4.90
N LEU A 98 2.60 -0.19 3.99
CA LEU A 98 2.96 -0.38 2.58
C LEU A 98 2.26 0.65 1.71
N ILE A 99 2.97 1.14 0.68
CA ILE A 99 2.30 1.73 -0.49
C ILE A 99 2.21 0.65 -1.56
N LEU A 100 0.99 0.39 -2.03
CA LEU A 100 0.71 -0.51 -3.13
C LEU A 100 0.31 0.31 -4.35
N VAL A 101 1.00 0.11 -5.47
CA VAL A 101 0.67 0.74 -6.75
C VAL A 101 0.27 -0.33 -7.75
N TYR A 102 -1.00 -0.32 -8.15
CA TYR A 102 -1.52 -1.20 -9.18
C TYR A 102 -1.45 -0.52 -10.55
N HIS A 103 -0.77 -1.18 -11.49
CA HIS A 103 -0.65 -0.79 -12.88
C HIS A 103 -1.67 -1.55 -13.72
N ASN A 104 -2.67 -0.84 -14.24
CA ASN A 104 -3.78 -1.48 -14.93
C ASN A 104 -3.38 -2.06 -16.28
N ALA A 105 -2.40 -1.44 -16.97
CA ALA A 105 -1.93 -1.93 -18.26
C ALA A 105 -1.23 -3.29 -18.15
N THR A 106 -0.46 -3.51 -17.08
CA THR A 106 0.31 -4.75 -16.88
C THR A 106 -0.37 -5.72 -15.91
N GLN A 107 -1.44 -5.29 -15.24
CA GLN A 107 -2.10 -6.01 -14.15
C GLN A 107 -1.13 -6.40 -13.03
N LYS A 108 -0.13 -5.53 -12.77
CA LYS A 108 0.91 -5.76 -11.75
C LYS A 108 0.85 -4.75 -10.63
N THR A 109 1.24 -5.17 -9.44
CA THR A 109 1.28 -4.36 -8.23
C THR A 109 2.72 -4.22 -7.75
N ASN A 110 3.21 -2.98 -7.71
CA ASN A 110 4.47 -2.66 -7.06
C ASN A 110 4.22 -2.39 -5.57
N VAL A 111 5.10 -2.95 -4.73
CA VAL A 111 5.05 -2.82 -3.27
C VAL A 111 6.22 -1.99 -2.80
N TYR A 112 5.96 -0.82 -2.23
CA TYR A 112 7.00 0.05 -1.67
C TYR A 112 7.01 -0.10 -0.16
N LYS A 113 8.04 -0.79 0.32
CA LYS A 113 8.33 -0.96 1.75
C LYS A 113 9.11 0.28 2.22
N ASN A 114 8.82 0.79 3.42
CA ASN A 114 9.52 1.94 4.03
C ASN A 114 9.30 3.30 3.34
N ALA A 115 8.26 3.43 2.51
CA ALA A 115 7.87 4.71 1.92
C ALA A 115 7.01 5.58 2.88
N LEU A 116 6.53 4.97 3.96
CA LEU A 116 5.72 5.59 5.01
C LEU A 116 6.41 5.36 6.35
N TYR A 117 6.14 6.24 7.33
CA TYR A 117 6.42 5.95 8.73
C TYR A 117 5.58 4.77 9.19
N GLU A 118 6.09 4.07 10.19
CA GLU A 118 5.33 3.09 10.96
C GLU A 118 4.14 3.77 11.67
N ASP A 119 3.21 2.97 12.14
CA ASP A 119 2.09 3.48 12.92
C ASP A 119 2.60 3.92 14.30
N GLU A 120 2.80 5.23 14.45
CA GLU A 120 3.35 5.86 15.65
C GLU A 120 2.35 6.89 16.20
N PRO A 121 2.25 7.04 17.53
CA PRO A 121 1.42 8.07 18.14
C PRO A 121 1.75 9.47 17.59
N ASN A 122 0.71 10.26 17.31
CA ASN A 122 0.83 11.61 16.74
C ASN A 122 1.47 11.65 15.34
N THR A 123 1.36 10.56 14.57
CA THR A 123 1.75 10.54 13.16
C THR A 123 0.50 10.30 12.31
N PHE A 124 0.18 11.26 11.44
CA PHE A 124 -0.86 11.14 10.43
C PHE A 124 -0.21 11.08 9.05
N GLN A 125 -0.65 10.16 8.21
CA GLN A 125 -0.16 10.00 6.85
C GLN A 125 -1.31 9.72 5.91
N GLU A 126 -1.26 10.28 4.71
CA GLU A 126 -2.26 10.04 3.67
C GLU A 126 -1.65 10.10 2.27
N ILE A 127 -2.36 9.51 1.30
CA ILE A 127 -2.07 9.70 -0.12
C ILE A 127 -3.08 10.66 -0.72
N ILE A 128 -2.58 11.72 -1.33
CA ILE A 128 -3.39 12.69 -2.08
C ILE A 128 -3.17 12.41 -3.57
N PRO A 129 -4.20 12.00 -4.33
CA PRO A 129 -4.05 11.69 -5.74
C PRO A 129 -3.80 12.97 -6.55
N ASP A 130 -3.02 12.84 -7.60
CA ASP A 130 -2.72 13.91 -8.55
C ASP A 130 -2.84 13.37 -9.99
N PRO A 131 -3.30 14.16 -10.97
CA PRO A 131 -3.50 13.66 -12.33
C PRO A 131 -2.30 12.94 -12.93
N LYS A 132 -1.07 13.32 -12.54
CA LYS A 132 0.17 12.71 -13.02
C LYS A 132 0.93 11.95 -11.93
N GLY A 133 0.28 11.50 -10.85
CA GLY A 133 0.93 10.76 -9.78
C GLY A 133 0.21 10.92 -8.45
N PHE A 134 0.95 11.19 -7.38
CA PHE A 134 0.33 11.41 -6.07
C PHE A 134 1.29 12.15 -5.15
N VAL A 135 0.78 12.61 -4.01
CA VAL A 135 1.56 13.18 -2.92
C VAL A 135 1.40 12.27 -1.71
N ILE A 136 2.52 11.84 -1.13
CA ILE A 136 2.53 11.25 0.21
C ILE A 136 2.63 12.43 1.18
N SER A 137 1.58 12.64 1.96
CA SER A 137 1.49 13.72 2.95
C SER A 137 1.66 13.12 4.34
N MET A 138 2.42 13.78 5.20
CA MET A 138 2.61 13.38 6.58
C MET A 138 2.63 14.58 7.51
N GLU A 139 2.01 14.42 8.66
CA GLU A 139 2.11 15.28 9.84
C GLU A 139 2.57 14.44 11.03
N LYS A 140 3.61 14.87 11.73
CA LYS A 140 4.17 14.20 12.90
C LYS A 140 4.42 15.17 14.04
N GLY A 141 4.10 14.73 15.25
CA GLY A 141 4.33 15.46 16.49
C GLY A 141 3.09 16.17 17.03
N ASN A 142 3.19 16.64 18.27
CA ASN A 142 2.07 17.23 19.00
C ASN A 142 2.20 18.77 19.09
N SER A 143 2.99 19.27 20.05
CA SER A 143 3.21 20.70 20.26
C SER A 143 4.25 21.31 19.32
N SER A 144 5.24 20.51 18.90
CA SER A 144 6.10 20.80 17.75
C SER A 144 5.68 19.87 16.62
N LYS A 145 5.29 20.45 15.48
CA LYS A 145 4.77 19.72 14.34
C LYS A 145 5.77 19.73 13.20
N MET A 146 5.90 18.59 12.57
CA MET A 146 6.71 18.39 11.39
C MET A 146 5.81 17.88 10.28
N TYR A 147 5.89 18.54 9.13
CA TYR A 147 5.09 18.23 7.96
C TYR A 147 6.01 17.84 6.82
N SER A 148 5.60 16.84 6.06
CA SER A 148 6.26 16.51 4.80
C SER A 148 5.26 16.28 3.68
N LYS A 149 5.65 16.68 2.48
CA LYS A 149 4.96 16.36 1.23
C LYS A 149 5.96 15.81 0.23
N VAL A 150 5.75 14.57 -0.17
CA VAL A 150 6.60 13.82 -1.08
C VAL A 150 5.87 13.73 -2.40
N LYS A 151 6.27 14.53 -3.39
CA LYS A 151 5.63 14.58 -4.70
C LYS A 151 6.16 13.47 -5.58
N VAL A 152 5.27 12.54 -5.95
CA VAL A 152 5.55 11.45 -6.88
C VAL A 152 4.85 11.73 -8.20
N SER A 153 5.60 11.58 -9.29
CA SER A 153 5.09 11.71 -10.65
C SER A 153 5.29 10.44 -11.46
N TYR A 154 4.27 10.09 -12.23
CA TYR A 154 4.24 9.02 -13.18
C TYR A 154 4.80 9.50 -14.53
N LYS A 155 5.90 8.89 -14.98
CA LYS A 155 6.58 9.20 -16.23
C LYS A 155 6.97 7.88 -16.88
N VAL A 156 6.50 7.64 -18.11
CA VAL A 156 6.90 6.47 -18.92
C VAL A 156 6.74 5.14 -18.16
N ASN A 157 5.54 4.87 -17.64
CA ASN A 157 5.21 3.66 -16.87
C ASN A 157 6.00 3.46 -15.56
N GLU A 158 6.71 4.47 -15.09
CA GLU A 158 7.47 4.43 -13.85
C GLU A 158 7.11 5.61 -12.93
N LEU A 159 7.34 5.44 -11.63
CA LEU A 159 7.11 6.46 -10.62
C LEU A 159 8.42 7.07 -10.17
N TYR A 160 8.47 8.40 -10.18
CA TYR A 160 9.63 9.19 -9.82
C TYR A 160 9.28 10.13 -8.68
N LEU A 161 10.22 10.29 -7.76
CA LEU A 161 10.19 11.35 -6.78
C LEU A 161 10.62 12.66 -7.44
N ASP A 162 9.73 13.64 -7.50
CA ASP A 162 10.05 14.97 -8.02
C ASP A 162 10.66 15.86 -6.93
N HIS A 163 10.04 15.88 -5.75
CA HIS A 163 10.56 16.64 -4.62
C HIS A 163 10.01 16.16 -3.27
N ILE A 164 10.76 16.48 -2.22
CA ILE A 164 10.31 16.44 -0.83
C ILE A 164 10.22 17.88 -0.34
N GLN A 165 9.04 18.30 0.11
CA GLN A 165 8.85 19.54 0.85
C GLN A 165 8.75 19.21 2.34
N LEU A 166 9.59 19.85 3.15
CA LEU A 166 9.60 19.71 4.60
C LEU A 166 9.29 21.04 5.26
N GLU A 167 8.48 20.98 6.31
CA GLU A 167 8.10 22.14 7.08
C GLU A 167 8.09 21.78 8.56
N SER A 168 8.79 22.54 9.39
CA SER A 168 8.89 22.32 10.83
C SER A 168 8.36 23.54 11.57
N TRP A 169 7.48 23.30 12.53
CA TRP A 169 6.86 24.27 13.43
C TRP A 169 7.21 23.86 14.85
N GLY A 170 8.23 24.50 15.41
CA GLY A 170 8.75 24.18 16.74
C GLY A 170 9.86 25.13 17.12
N ARG A 171 10.85 24.64 17.87
CA ARG A 171 12.03 25.45 18.26
C ARG A 171 12.85 25.92 17.06
N LYS A 172 12.98 25.08 16.02
CA LYS A 172 13.62 25.42 14.75
C LYS A 172 12.57 25.38 13.65
N GLN A 173 12.19 26.56 13.16
CA GLN A 173 11.17 26.70 12.13
C GLN A 173 11.83 26.81 10.76
N TYR A 174 11.37 25.99 9.82
CA TYR A 174 11.85 26.06 8.45
C TYR A 174 10.80 25.54 7.48
N LYS A 175 10.92 25.98 6.23
CA LYS A 175 10.18 25.42 5.09
C LYS A 175 11.16 25.26 3.94
N LYS A 176 11.45 24.03 3.55
CA LYS A 176 12.42 23.72 2.50
C LYS A 176 11.87 22.73 1.49
N LYS A 177 12.36 22.83 0.26
CA LYS A 177 12.00 21.96 -0.85
C LYS A 177 13.27 21.38 -1.47
N TYR A 178 13.31 20.06 -1.58
CA TYR A 178 14.42 19.30 -2.13
C TYR A 178 13.97 18.63 -3.42
N ALA A 179 14.49 19.08 -4.55
CA ALA A 179 14.11 18.55 -5.87
C ALA A 179 15.04 17.41 -6.29
N PHE A 180 14.47 16.42 -6.99
CA PHE A 180 15.20 15.27 -7.52
C PHE A 180 14.92 15.17 -9.02
N LYS A 181 15.96 14.88 -9.81
CA LYS A 181 15.84 14.85 -11.27
C LYS A 181 15.27 13.52 -11.77
N ASN A 182 15.87 12.40 -11.33
CA ASN A 182 15.57 11.04 -11.82
C ASN A 182 15.54 10.01 -10.67
N LEU A 183 15.13 10.41 -9.48
CA LEU A 183 15.06 9.48 -8.36
C LEU A 183 13.78 8.65 -8.48
N LYS A 184 13.91 7.35 -8.75
CA LYS A 184 12.76 6.44 -8.80
C LYS A 184 12.17 6.25 -7.39
N LEU A 185 10.85 6.07 -7.31
CA LEU A 185 10.14 5.83 -6.04
C LEU A 185 10.66 4.58 -5.32
N GLU A 186 11.12 3.56 -6.05
CA GLU A 186 11.70 2.34 -5.48
C GLU A 186 12.93 2.61 -4.59
N ASN A 187 13.64 3.71 -4.85
CA ASN A 187 14.83 4.11 -4.10
C ASN A 187 14.51 5.10 -2.98
N TYR A 188 13.25 5.54 -2.86
CA TYR A 188 12.83 6.43 -1.78
C TYR A 188 12.54 5.63 -0.51
N SER A 189 12.92 6.21 0.63
CA SER A 189 12.51 5.75 1.95
C SER A 189 12.22 6.96 2.83
N VAL A 190 11.31 6.77 3.77
CA VAL A 190 10.99 7.76 4.81
C VAL A 190 12.23 8.24 5.58
N LYS A 191 13.28 7.42 5.69
CA LYS A 191 14.57 7.81 6.28
C LYS A 191 15.26 8.98 5.57
N MET A 192 14.92 9.24 4.30
CA MET A 192 15.37 10.44 3.59
C MET A 192 14.80 11.71 4.23
N ILE A 193 13.55 11.66 4.69
CA ILE A 193 12.92 12.78 5.42
C ILE A 193 13.67 13.03 6.73
N ASP A 194 13.92 11.98 7.52
CA ASP A 194 14.65 12.08 8.79
C ASP A 194 16.05 12.70 8.58
N SER A 195 16.75 12.27 7.53
CA SER A 195 18.08 12.79 7.18
C SER A 195 18.03 14.28 6.83
N LEU A 196 17.04 14.70 6.03
CA LEU A 196 16.85 16.09 5.65
C LEU A 196 16.41 16.96 6.84
N GLN A 197 15.67 16.41 7.79
CA GLN A 197 15.33 17.08 9.04
C GLN A 197 16.60 17.35 9.86
N VAL A 198 17.44 16.33 10.08
CA VAL A 198 18.72 16.49 10.82
C VAL A 198 19.61 17.56 10.20
N VAL A 199 19.62 17.69 8.86
CA VAL A 199 20.37 18.75 8.17
C VAL A 199 19.79 20.16 8.45
N ASN A 200 18.47 20.29 8.59
CA ASN A 200 17.83 21.58 8.85
C ASN A 200 17.84 21.97 10.32
N ASP A 201 17.89 20.98 11.20
CA ASP A 201 17.97 21.15 12.64
C ASP A 201 19.41 21.42 13.12
N LYS A 202 20.40 21.45 12.23
CA LYS A 202 21.73 22.01 12.52
C LYS A 202 21.68 23.52 12.37
#